data_AF-A0A3A4F2Z0-F1
#
_entry.id   AF-A0A3A4F2Z0-F1
#
_cell.length_a   1.000
_cell.length_b   1.000
_cell.length_c   1.000
_cell.angle_alpha   90.00
_cell.angle_beta   90.00
_cell.angle_gamma   90.00
#
_symmetry.space_group_name_H-M   'P 1'
#
loop_
_entity.id
_entity.type
_entity.pdbx_description
1 polymer ?
#
loop_
_entity_poly.entity_id
_entity_poly.type
_entity_poly.pdbx_seq_one_letter_code
_entity_poly.pdbx_strand_id
1 'polypeptide(L)'
;MIDARGQVKAYSGQGHLLGNLVAFLFVFGILLGSMVALNFWDLDAVWLPGLAFLVLYTGAFIVAKEVIGRSDSLDQQDLHGEHGEPLDAMASRQAESAAPASERKPSAQR
;
A
#
# COMPACT_ATOMS: atom_id res chain seq x y z
N MET A 1 11.39 -8.24 -2.67
CA MET A 1 11.39 -8.00 -4.12
C MET A 1 12.32 -6.83 -4.40
N ILE A 2 13.37 -7.08 -5.17
CA ILE A 2 14.48 -6.17 -5.42
C ILE A 2 14.23 -5.50 -6.79
N ASP A 3 14.45 -4.19 -6.93
CA ASP A 3 14.30 -3.50 -8.22
C ASP A 3 15.37 -3.95 -9.24
N ALA A 4 15.22 -3.56 -10.50
CA ALA A 4 16.19 -3.89 -11.58
C ALA A 4 17.63 -3.38 -11.32
N ARG A 5 17.86 -2.65 -10.23
CA ARG A 5 19.16 -2.09 -9.78
C ARG A 5 19.64 -2.69 -8.46
N GLY A 6 18.99 -3.73 -7.93
CA GLY A 6 19.46 -4.39 -6.71
C GLY A 6 18.96 -3.80 -5.39
N GLN A 7 18.01 -2.85 -5.41
CA GLN A 7 17.53 -2.17 -4.20
C GLN A 7 16.21 -2.74 -3.66
N VAL A 8 16.03 -2.76 -2.34
CA VAL A 8 14.77 -3.18 -1.69
C VAL A 8 13.67 -2.19 -2.07
N LYS A 9 12.65 -2.67 -2.80
CA LYS A 9 11.54 -1.83 -3.26
C LYS A 9 10.67 -1.41 -2.07
N ALA A 10 10.83 -0.16 -1.62
CA ALA A 10 10.00 0.42 -0.58
C ALA A 10 8.67 0.92 -1.21
N TYR A 11 7.57 0.23 -0.89
CA TYR A 11 6.22 0.56 -1.39
C TYR A 11 5.64 1.85 -0.79
N SER A 12 6.30 2.47 0.19
CA SER A 12 5.80 3.62 0.96
C SER A 12 6.18 5.00 0.38
N GLY A 13 6.57 5.10 -0.90
CA GLY A 13 6.79 6.41 -1.54
C GLY A 13 8.25 6.89 -1.57
N GLN A 14 9.18 6.01 -1.94
CA GLN A 14 10.55 6.41 -2.26
C GLN A 14 10.55 7.48 -3.38
N GLY A 15 10.92 8.72 -3.04
CA GLY A 15 10.99 9.87 -3.95
C GLY A 15 9.84 10.89 -3.86
N HIS A 16 8.80 10.65 -3.06
CA HIS A 16 7.60 11.52 -2.97
C HIS A 16 7.43 12.20 -1.60
N LEU A 17 8.52 12.56 -0.93
CA LEU A 17 8.49 13.20 0.41
C LEU A 17 7.66 14.48 0.42
N LEU A 18 7.86 15.36 -0.57
CA LEU A 18 7.12 16.63 -0.65
C LEU A 18 5.61 16.41 -0.85
N GLY A 19 5.23 15.45 -1.70
CA GLY A 19 3.83 15.11 -1.91
C GLY A 19 3.18 14.55 -0.65
N ASN A 20 3.87 13.64 0.04
CA ASN A 20 3.37 13.07 1.29
C ASN A 20 3.29 14.12 2.42
N LEU A 21 4.23 15.07 2.47
CA LEU A 21 4.20 16.17 3.42
C LEU A 21 3.02 17.11 3.17
N VAL A 22 2.74 17.46 1.92
CA VAL A 22 1.58 18.29 1.56
C VAL A 22 0.27 17.57 1.89
N ALA A 23 0.16 16.29 1.55
CA ALA A 23 -0.98 15.45 1.91
C ALA A 23 -1.20 15.41 3.43
N PHE A 24 -0.13 15.17 4.19
CA PHE A 24 -0.16 15.19 5.64
C PHE A 24 -0.64 16.53 6.18
N LEU A 25 -0.04 17.65 5.75
CA LEU A 25 -0.40 18.99 6.24
C LEU A 25 -1.85 19.34 5.90
N PHE A 26 -2.34 18.92 4.73
CA PHE A 26 -3.73 19.14 4.33
C PHE A 26 -4.70 18.39 5.24
N VAL A 27 -4.52 17.07 5.40
CA VAL A 27 -5.36 16.23 6.27
C VAL A 27 -5.27 16.70 7.72
N PHE A 28 -4.07 17.02 8.18
CA PHE A 28 -3.84 17.55 9.53
C PHE A 28 -4.54 18.89 9.74
N GLY A 29 -4.54 19.78 8.75
CA GLY A 29 -5.27 21.05 8.77
C GLY A 29 -6.78 20.86 8.90
N ILE A 30 -7.36 19.89 8.19
CA ILE A 30 -8.79 19.55 8.31
C ILE A 30 -9.11 19.01 9.71
N LEU A 31 -8.24 18.14 10.25
CA LEU A 31 -8.40 17.61 11.60
C LEU A 31 -8.34 18.72 12.65
N LEU A 32 -7.37 19.63 12.57
CA LEU A 32 -7.30 20.80 13.45
C LEU A 32 -8.54 21.69 13.29
N GLY A 33 -9.00 21.91 12.06
CA GLY A 33 -10.23 22.64 11.77
C GLY A 33 -11.44 22.04 12.48
N SER A 34 -11.55 20.70 12.52
CA SER A 34 -12.61 20.02 13.27
C SER A 34 -12.54 20.34 14.77
N MET A 35 -11.34 20.32 15.37
CA MET A 35 -11.16 20.66 16.78
C MET A 35 -11.50 22.14 17.05
N VAL A 36 -11.12 23.03 16.15
CA VAL A 36 -11.44 24.46 16.25
C VAL A 36 -12.95 24.68 16.19
N ALA A 37 -13.68 23.91 15.38
CA ALA A 37 -15.15 23.99 15.33
C ALA A 37 -15.78 23.74 16.72
N LEU A 38 -15.20 22.86 17.54
CA LEU A 38 -15.69 22.60 18.90
C LEU A 38 -15.52 23.79 19.86
N ASN A 39 -14.61 24.74 19.59
CA ASN A 39 -14.51 25.95 20.42
C ASN A 39 -15.72 26.89 20.26
N PHE A 40 -16.49 26.74 19.18
CA PHE A 40 -17.72 27.49 18.94
C PHE A 40 -18.95 26.73 19.42
N TRP A 41 -18.78 25.59 20.11
CA TRP A 41 -19.89 24.80 20.60
C TRP A 41 -20.57 25.49 21.78
N ASP A 42 -21.81 25.92 21.53
CA ASP A 42 -22.68 26.56 22.52
C ASP A 42 -24.03 25.82 22.57
N LEU A 43 -24.70 25.84 23.74
CA LEU A 43 -25.99 25.17 23.94
C LEU A 43 -27.14 25.84 23.16
N ASP A 44 -27.02 27.13 22.86
CA ASP A 44 -28.01 27.85 22.05
C ASP A 44 -27.80 27.62 20.55
N ALA A 45 -26.61 27.14 20.15
CA ALA A 45 -26.23 26.96 18.76
C ALA A 45 -25.47 25.65 18.52
N VAL A 46 -25.99 24.53 19.03
CA VAL A 46 -25.31 23.22 19.03
C VAL A 46 -25.07 22.65 17.63
N TRP A 47 -26.02 22.87 16.71
CA TRP A 47 -26.06 22.16 15.44
C TRP A 47 -24.97 22.60 14.46
N LEU A 48 -24.69 23.89 14.35
CA LEU A 48 -23.74 24.40 13.36
C LEU A 48 -22.29 23.96 13.68
N PRO A 49 -21.76 24.18 14.90
CA PRO A 49 -20.44 23.72 15.30
C PRO A 49 -20.35 22.18 15.31
N GLY A 50 -21.43 21.50 15.73
CA GLY A 50 -21.45 20.04 15.78
C GLY A 50 -21.47 19.36 14.41
N LEU A 51 -22.27 19.86 13.46
CA LEU A 51 -22.25 19.36 12.09
C LEU A 51 -20.92 19.70 11.40
N ALA A 52 -20.38 20.90 11.62
CA ALA A 52 -19.07 21.27 11.09
C ALA A 52 -17.98 20.33 11.62
N PHE A 53 -17.97 20.04 12.92
CA PHE A 53 -17.06 19.06 13.51
C PHE A 53 -17.22 17.68 12.87
N LEU A 54 -18.44 17.14 12.78
CA LEU A 54 -18.68 15.82 12.20
C LEU A 54 -18.21 15.73 10.75
N VAL A 55 -18.55 16.72 9.92
CA VAL A 55 -18.16 16.74 8.50
C VAL A 55 -16.65 16.86 8.36
N LEU A 56 -16.00 17.77 9.09
CA LEU A 56 -14.55 17.96 9.01
C LEU A 56 -13.80 16.73 9.53
N TYR A 57 -14.23 16.18 10.67
CA TYR A 57 -13.61 15.02 11.28
C TYR A 57 -13.74 13.79 10.36
N THR A 58 -14.95 13.44 9.92
CA THR A 58 -15.15 12.32 8.98
C THR A 58 -14.45 12.58 7.64
N GLY A 59 -14.49 13.82 7.15
CA GLY A 59 -13.82 14.24 5.93
C GLY A 59 -12.30 14.02 5.99
N ALA A 60 -11.66 14.32 7.13
CA ALA A 60 -10.23 14.08 7.32
C ALA A 60 -9.87 12.60 7.10
N PHE A 61 -10.66 11.67 7.65
CA PHE A 61 -10.44 10.23 7.45
C PHE A 61 -10.68 9.78 6.02
N ILE A 62 -11.75 10.27 5.37
CA ILE A 62 -12.04 9.92 3.97
C ILE A 62 -10.91 10.40 3.07
N VAL A 63 -10.50 11.66 3.21
CA VAL A 63 -9.39 12.24 2.43
C VAL A 63 -8.09 11.48 2.68
N ALA A 64 -7.75 11.19 3.94
CA ALA A 64 -6.55 10.42 4.25
C ALA A 64 -6.56 9.05 3.55
N LYS A 65 -7.72 8.37 3.54
CA LYS A 65 -7.89 7.06 2.90
C LYS A 65 -7.73 7.13 1.39
N GLU A 66 -8.26 8.16 0.73
CA GLU A 66 -8.12 8.36 -0.71
C GLU A 66 -6.68 8.72 -1.10
N VAL A 67 -5.99 9.54 -0.29
CA VAL A 67 -4.63 10.00 -0.61
C VAL A 67 -3.56 8.94 -0.36
N ILE A 68 -3.65 8.19 0.74
CA ILE A 68 -2.70 7.12 1.07
C ILE A 68 -2.97 5.86 0.20
N GLY A 69 -4.17 5.78 -0.38
CA GLY A 69 -4.63 4.62 -1.13
C GLY A 69 -5.00 3.47 -0.19
N ARG A 70 -5.91 2.62 -0.65
CA ARG A 70 -6.26 1.38 0.06
C ARG A 70 -5.02 0.48 0.01
N SER A 71 -4.37 0.26 1.15
CA SER A 71 -3.20 -0.64 1.27
C SER A 71 -3.45 -2.08 0.80
N ASP A 72 -4.72 -2.42 0.59
CA ASP A 72 -5.20 -3.73 0.13
C ASP A 72 -5.44 -3.81 -1.39
N SER A 73 -5.10 -2.77 -2.16
CA SER A 73 -5.03 -2.86 -3.63
C SER A 73 -3.67 -3.39 -4.09
N LEU A 74 -3.12 -4.35 -3.35
CA LEU A 74 -2.24 -5.32 -3.97
C LEU A 74 -3.15 -6.13 -4.90
N ASP A 75 -3.35 -5.61 -6.11
CA ASP A 75 -3.58 -6.48 -7.25
C ASP A 75 -2.60 -7.63 -7.09
N GLN A 76 -3.10 -8.81 -7.38
CA GLN A 76 -2.45 -10.11 -7.47
C GLN A 76 -1.18 -10.07 -8.34
N GLN A 77 -0.22 -9.21 -8.02
CA GLN A 77 1.02 -8.95 -8.73
C GLN A 77 2.07 -9.80 -8.03
N ASP A 78 2.37 -10.92 -8.68
CA ASP A 78 3.63 -11.64 -8.58
C ASP A 78 3.98 -12.25 -7.22
N LEU A 79 3.07 -13.05 -6.67
CA LEU A 79 3.48 -14.26 -5.94
C LEU A 79 3.79 -15.45 -6.88
N HIS A 80 3.46 -15.31 -8.16
CA HIS A 80 3.97 -16.13 -9.24
C HIS A 80 5.15 -15.39 -9.84
N GLY A 81 6.31 -16.04 -9.97
CA GLY A 81 7.44 -15.42 -10.66
C GLY A 81 7.04 -14.96 -12.06
N GLU A 82 7.87 -14.13 -12.68
CA GLU A 82 7.73 -13.54 -14.01
C GLU A 82 7.38 -14.54 -15.14
N HIS A 83 7.47 -15.84 -14.85
CA HIS A 83 6.87 -16.93 -15.59
C HIS A 83 5.98 -17.68 -14.61
N GLY A 84 4.69 -17.86 -14.91
CA GLY A 84 3.67 -18.49 -14.05
C GLY A 84 3.92 -19.96 -13.66
N GLU A 85 5.18 -20.39 -13.61
CA GLU A 85 5.61 -21.61 -12.98
C GLU A 85 5.64 -21.47 -11.46
N PRO A 86 5.07 -22.46 -10.73
CA PRO A 86 5.15 -22.48 -9.28
C PRO A 86 6.61 -22.54 -8.84
N LEU A 87 6.95 -21.87 -7.72
CA LEU A 87 8.29 -21.90 -7.12
C LEU A 87 8.85 -23.32 -6.97
N ASP A 88 7.97 -24.27 -6.69
CA ASP A 88 8.28 -25.69 -6.57
C ASP A 88 8.82 -26.29 -7.89
N ALA A 89 8.35 -25.82 -9.05
CA ALA A 89 8.82 -26.25 -10.38
C ALA A 89 10.21 -25.68 -10.72
N MET A 90 10.54 -24.47 -10.25
CA MET A 90 11.89 -23.93 -10.39
C MET A 90 12.87 -24.64 -9.46
N ALA A 91 12.47 -24.87 -8.21
CA ALA A 91 13.30 -25.58 -7.22
C ALA A 91 13.60 -27.02 -7.66
N SER A 92 12.60 -27.72 -8.22
CA SER A 92 12.79 -29.07 -8.76
C SER A 92 13.67 -29.11 -10.00
N ARG A 93 13.54 -28.16 -10.94
CA ARG A 93 14.46 -28.06 -12.09
C ARG A 93 15.90 -27.73 -11.68
N GLN A 94 16.08 -26.87 -10.68
CA GLN A 94 17.41 -26.54 -10.18
C GLN A 94 18.04 -27.73 -9.45
N ALA A 95 17.26 -28.47 -8.66
CA ALA A 95 17.68 -29.72 -8.04
C ALA A 95 18.05 -30.79 -9.10
N GLU A 96 17.26 -30.90 -10.18
CA GLU A 96 17.53 -31.83 -11.29
C GLU A 96 18.77 -31.43 -12.11
N SER A 97 19.01 -30.13 -12.26
CA SER A 97 20.21 -29.61 -12.93
C SER A 97 21.49 -29.86 -12.11
N ALA A 98 21.37 -29.81 -10.78
CA ALA A 98 22.46 -30.07 -9.84
C ALA A 98 22.71 -31.58 -9.59
N ALA A 99 21.78 -32.45 -9.99
CA ALA A 99 21.93 -33.90 -9.85
C ALA A 99 23.02 -34.46 -10.78
N PRO A 100 23.80 -35.46 -10.33
CA PRO A 100 24.79 -36.15 -11.14
C PRO A 100 24.11 -36.77 -12.38
N ALA A 101 24.81 -36.78 -13.51
CA ALA A 101 24.24 -37.14 -14.82
C ALA A 101 23.56 -38.53 -14.86
N SER A 102 23.91 -39.43 -13.93
CA SER A 102 23.30 -40.76 -13.77
C SER A 102 21.88 -40.75 -13.19
N GLU A 103 21.45 -39.65 -12.56
CA GLU A 103 20.15 -39.55 -11.84
C GLU A 103 19.15 -38.60 -12.53
N ARG A 104 19.53 -37.93 -13.63
CA ARG A 104 18.63 -37.04 -14.38
C ARG A 104 17.57 -37.84 -15.13
N LYS A 105 16.30 -37.45 -15.05
CA LYS A 105 15.25 -38.12 -15.82
C LYS A 105 15.34 -37.71 -17.30
N PRO A 106 15.06 -38.62 -18.24
CA PRO A 106 15.02 -38.26 -19.65
C PRO A 106 13.87 -37.27 -19.89
N SER A 107 14.19 -36.09 -20.41
CA SER A 107 13.21 -35.07 -20.79
C SER A 107 12.25 -35.66 -21.83
N ALA A 108 11.00 -35.92 -21.43
CA ALA A 108 9.96 -36.35 -22.35
C ALA A 108 9.65 -35.18 -23.30
N GLN A 109 10.22 -35.23 -24.51
CA GLN A 109 9.76 -34.39 -25.62
C GLN A 109 8.38 -34.86 -26.07
N ARG A 110 7.35 -34.06 -25.81
CA ARG A 110 6.16 -33.93 -26.66
C ARG A 110 5.63 -32.52 -26.60
#